data_AF-A0A7J2KT80-F1
#
_entry.id   AF-A0A7J2KT80-F1
#
_cell.length_a   1.000
_cell.length_b   1.000
_cell.length_c   1.000
_cell.angle_alpha   90.00
_cell.angle_beta   90.00
_cell.angle_gamma   90.00
#
_symmetry.space_group_name_H-M   'P 1'
#
loop_
_entity.id
_entity.type
_entity.pdbx_description
1 polymer ?
#
loop_
_entity_poly.entity_id
_entity_poly.type
_entity_poly.pdbx_seq_one_letter_code
_entity_poly.pdbx_strand_id
1 'polypeptide(L)'
;MELESVAEALRIEKWRLKGAMERKNAFLIDDFSPPYILFRKELRHVEKGTSVFLGDSIEVIRGFPRIRRAFYLEPMLQKHFKDNVVIEEKMNGYNVRAALVDGKFVAITRGGFVCPYTTSKLEEDENLLKFLKYNQELVVCGEVVGMENPYVAHEYLEAERFGFFCFDLRYKSTNKALPIEERNSLLEKYQLK
;
A
#
# COMPACT_ATOMS: atom_id res chain seq x y z
N MET A 1 -7.51 -10.27 -21.93
CA MET A 1 -6.65 -10.23 -20.72
C MET A 1 -5.39 -11.02 -21.03
N GLU A 2 -4.28 -10.35 -21.34
CA GLU A 2 -3.03 -11.06 -21.58
C GLU A 2 -2.39 -11.43 -20.24
N LEU A 3 -2.72 -12.63 -19.74
CA LEU A 3 -2.10 -13.21 -18.53
C LEU A 3 -0.56 -13.28 -18.64
N GLU A 4 -0.03 -13.27 -19.86
CA GLU A 4 1.42 -13.23 -20.12
C GLU A 4 2.03 -11.93 -19.60
N SER A 5 1.48 -10.79 -20.01
CA SER A 5 1.97 -9.46 -19.61
C SER A 5 1.87 -9.25 -18.10
N VAL A 6 0.79 -9.76 -17.47
CA VAL A 6 0.63 -9.73 -16.00
C VAL A 6 1.70 -10.58 -15.32
N ALA A 7 1.95 -11.79 -15.82
CA ALA A 7 2.96 -12.68 -15.27
C ALA A 7 4.37 -12.10 -15.41
N GLU A 8 4.66 -11.46 -16.55
CA GLU A 8 5.91 -10.75 -16.80
C GLU A 8 6.09 -9.56 -15.85
N ALA A 9 5.08 -8.70 -15.70
CA ALA A 9 5.11 -7.57 -14.77
C ALA A 9 5.34 -8.01 -13.31
N LEU A 10 4.78 -9.16 -12.92
CA LEU A 10 4.99 -9.77 -11.61
C LEU A 10 6.28 -10.59 -11.50
N ARG A 11 6.98 -10.85 -12.61
CA ARG A 11 8.15 -11.73 -12.69
C ARG A 11 7.88 -13.13 -12.14
N ILE A 12 6.73 -13.70 -12.52
CA ILE A 12 6.32 -15.07 -12.19
C ILE A 12 5.98 -15.84 -13.46
N GLU A 13 5.98 -17.16 -13.38
CA GLU A 13 5.59 -18.01 -14.49
C GLU A 13 4.07 -17.94 -14.71
N LYS A 14 3.62 -17.81 -15.97
CA LYS A 14 2.20 -17.75 -16.35
C LYS A 14 1.36 -18.87 -15.73
N TRP A 15 1.88 -20.10 -15.71
CA TRP A 15 1.17 -21.25 -15.15
C TRP A 15 0.89 -21.10 -13.64
N ARG A 16 1.75 -20.37 -12.90
CA ARG A 16 1.51 -20.06 -11.48
C ARG A 16 0.39 -19.05 -11.31
N LEU A 17 0.37 -18.01 -12.14
CA LEU A 17 -0.72 -17.03 -12.15
C LEU A 17 -2.05 -17.72 -12.44
N LYS A 18 -2.09 -18.54 -13.50
CA LYS A 18 -3.28 -19.34 -13.86
C LYS A 18 -3.72 -20.24 -12.70
N GLY A 19 -2.80 -20.99 -12.10
CA GLY A 19 -3.10 -21.84 -10.95
C GLY A 19 -3.57 -21.06 -9.71
N ALA A 20 -3.08 -19.84 -9.50
CA ALA A 20 -3.55 -18.98 -8.42
C ALA A 20 -4.99 -18.50 -8.66
N MET A 21 -5.36 -18.18 -9.91
CA MET A 21 -6.73 -17.81 -10.27
C MET A 21 -7.68 -18.99 -10.15
N GLU A 22 -7.31 -20.17 -10.66
CA GLU A 22 -8.10 -21.41 -10.55
C GLU A 22 -8.37 -21.80 -9.09
N ARG A 23 -7.37 -21.63 -8.22
CA ARG A 23 -7.49 -21.89 -6.77
C ARG A 23 -8.16 -20.76 -5.99
N LYS A 24 -8.68 -19.72 -6.65
CA LYS A 24 -9.30 -18.56 -6.01
C LYS A 24 -8.38 -17.88 -4.99
N ASN A 25 -7.09 -17.82 -5.31
CA ASN A 25 -6.08 -17.07 -4.55
C ASN A 25 -5.77 -15.72 -5.21
N ALA A 26 -6.10 -15.55 -6.49
CA ALA A 26 -6.10 -14.30 -7.23
C ALA A 26 -7.46 -14.13 -7.94
N PHE A 27 -7.99 -12.91 -7.99
CA PHE A 27 -9.33 -12.64 -8.55
C PHE A 27 -9.27 -11.46 -9.50
N LEU A 28 -9.95 -11.55 -10.63
CA LEU A 28 -10.24 -10.36 -11.44
C LEU A 28 -11.36 -9.57 -10.75
N ILE A 29 -11.14 -8.27 -10.59
CA ILE A 29 -12.11 -7.28 -10.17
C ILE A 29 -12.38 -6.41 -11.40
N ASP A 30 -13.53 -6.61 -12.03
CA ASP A 30 -13.91 -6.01 -13.31
C ASP A 30 -14.99 -4.92 -13.21
N ASP A 31 -15.53 -4.70 -12.00
CA ASP A 31 -16.46 -3.62 -11.66
C ASP A 31 -15.75 -2.28 -11.31
N PHE A 32 -14.41 -2.26 -11.36
CA PHE A 32 -13.58 -1.07 -11.21
C PHE A 32 -12.89 -0.72 -12.54
N SER A 33 -12.60 0.57 -12.76
CA SER A 33 -11.92 1.05 -13.97
C SER A 33 -10.62 1.80 -13.64
N PRO A 34 -9.44 1.30 -14.04
CA PRO A 34 -9.24 0.08 -14.84
C PRO A 34 -9.47 -1.21 -14.02
N PRO A 35 -9.90 -2.31 -14.66
CA PRO A 35 -10.06 -3.58 -13.96
C PRO A 35 -8.72 -4.05 -13.40
N TYR A 36 -8.73 -4.82 -12.31
CA TYR A 36 -7.49 -5.24 -11.66
C TYR A 36 -7.53 -6.67 -11.12
N ILE A 37 -6.37 -7.31 -11.05
CA ILE A 37 -6.21 -8.62 -10.42
C ILE A 37 -5.79 -8.43 -8.96
N LEU A 38 -6.59 -8.97 -8.05
CA LEU A 38 -6.39 -8.93 -6.62
C LEU A 38 -5.81 -10.25 -6.08
N PHE A 39 -4.65 -10.19 -5.44
CA PHE A 39 -4.02 -11.35 -4.78
C PHE A 39 -4.46 -11.49 -3.32
N ARG A 40 -5.36 -12.45 -3.03
CA ARG A 40 -5.86 -12.73 -1.68
C ARG A 40 -4.92 -13.59 -0.84
N LYS A 41 -3.99 -14.30 -1.48
CA LYS A 41 -2.88 -15.02 -0.83
C LYS A 41 -1.55 -14.63 -1.45
N GLU A 42 -0.50 -14.82 -0.68
CA GLU A 42 0.88 -14.67 -1.14
C GLU A 42 1.18 -15.72 -2.23
N LEU A 43 1.92 -15.30 -3.26
CA LEU A 43 2.38 -16.15 -4.36
C LEU A 43 3.86 -15.86 -4.66
N ARG A 44 4.75 -16.73 -4.19
CA ARG A 44 6.21 -16.50 -4.21
C ARG A 44 6.55 -15.17 -3.53
N HIS A 45 7.14 -14.23 -4.26
CA HIS A 45 7.46 -12.88 -3.78
C HIS A 45 6.29 -11.91 -3.86
N VAL A 46 5.16 -12.27 -4.49
CA VAL A 46 3.97 -11.42 -4.57
C VAL A 46 3.20 -11.49 -3.25
N GLU A 47 3.20 -10.40 -2.49
CA GLU A 47 2.55 -10.34 -1.17
C GLU A 47 1.03 -10.40 -1.30
N LYS A 48 0.40 -10.94 -0.26
CA LYS A 48 -1.06 -10.79 -0.08
C LYS A 48 -1.46 -9.32 -0.12
N GLY A 49 -2.54 -9.02 -0.83
CA GLY A 49 -3.06 -7.67 -1.02
C GLY A 49 -2.43 -6.94 -2.19
N THR A 50 -1.59 -7.58 -3.00
CA THR A 50 -1.12 -7.02 -4.27
C THR A 50 -2.30 -6.84 -5.23
N SER A 51 -2.34 -5.69 -5.90
CA SER A 51 -3.34 -5.31 -6.89
C SER A 51 -2.63 -4.99 -8.20
N VAL A 52 -3.01 -5.66 -9.30
CA VAL A 52 -2.43 -5.44 -10.63
C VAL A 52 -3.47 -4.86 -11.55
N PHE A 53 -3.36 -3.57 -11.83
CA PHE A 53 -4.29 -2.82 -12.65
C PHE A 53 -4.01 -3.07 -14.14
N LEU A 54 -5.09 -3.21 -14.91
CA LEU A 54 -5.09 -3.65 -16.31
C LEU A 54 -5.67 -2.55 -17.22
N GLY A 55 -5.19 -1.31 -17.08
CA GLY A 55 -5.62 -0.21 -17.94
C GLY A 55 -4.66 0.02 -19.09
N ASP A 56 -4.31 1.27 -19.37
CA ASP A 56 -3.45 1.63 -20.51
C ASP A 56 -2.06 1.02 -20.35
N SER A 57 -1.58 0.97 -19.11
CA SER A 57 -0.38 0.26 -18.71
C SER A 57 -0.66 -0.72 -17.57
N ILE A 58 0.11 -1.81 -17.50
CA ILE A 58 0.02 -2.73 -16.36
C ILE A 58 0.77 -2.12 -15.18
N GLU A 59 0.01 -1.75 -14.15
CA GLU A 59 0.56 -1.18 -12.94
C GLU A 59 0.38 -2.14 -11.75
N VAL A 60 1.48 -2.45 -11.09
CA VAL A 60 1.50 -3.36 -9.94
C VAL A 60 1.61 -2.54 -8.67
N ILE A 61 0.57 -2.56 -7.83
CA ILE A 61 0.63 -2.01 -6.47
C ILE A 61 0.80 -3.17 -5.49
N ARG A 62 2.03 -3.38 -5.03
CA ARG A 62 2.40 -4.51 -4.18
C ARG A 62 1.74 -4.45 -2.80
N GLY A 63 1.39 -5.62 -2.28
CA GLY A 63 0.86 -5.77 -0.92
C GLY A 63 1.86 -5.24 0.10
N PHE A 64 1.39 -4.47 1.09
CA PHE A 64 2.29 -4.04 2.15
C PHE A 64 2.82 -5.27 2.91
N PRO A 65 4.13 -5.38 3.18
CA PRO A 65 4.73 -6.56 3.78
C PRO A 65 4.31 -6.75 5.25
N ARG A 66 4.40 -7.98 5.77
CA ARG A 66 4.12 -8.23 7.18
C ARG A 66 5.27 -7.69 8.04
N ILE A 67 4.95 -6.87 9.04
CA ILE A 67 5.91 -6.42 10.04
C ILE A 67 6.01 -7.50 11.12
N ARG A 68 7.23 -7.91 11.48
CA ARG A 68 7.48 -8.91 12.53
C ARG A 68 7.24 -8.29 13.89
N ARG A 69 6.60 -9.06 14.78
CA ARG A 69 6.39 -8.67 16.18
C ARG A 69 7.57 -9.11 17.03
N ALA A 70 8.14 -8.18 17.80
CA ALA A 70 9.04 -8.48 18.89
C ALA A 70 8.23 -8.75 20.18
N PHE A 71 8.49 -9.85 20.87
CA PHE A 71 7.90 -10.13 22.19
C PHE A 71 8.77 -9.63 23.35
N TYR A 72 10.07 -9.55 23.12
CA TYR A 72 11.05 -8.99 24.06
C TYR A 72 11.80 -7.87 23.35
N LEU A 73 11.91 -6.71 24.00
CA LEU A 73 12.49 -5.53 23.39
C LEU A 73 14.01 -5.69 23.20
N GLU A 74 14.75 -5.84 24.30
CA GLU A 74 16.21 -5.81 24.31
C GLU A 74 16.87 -6.88 23.40
N PRO A 75 16.51 -8.18 23.50
CA PRO A 75 17.13 -9.19 22.63
C PRO A 75 16.82 -8.98 21.15
N MET A 76 15.65 -8.42 20.83
CA MET A 76 15.25 -8.14 19.45
C MET A 76 16.01 -6.95 18.87
N LEU A 77 16.20 -5.89 19.66
CA LEU A 77 16.97 -4.72 19.24
C LEU A 77 18.41 -5.11 18.90
N GLN A 78 19.08 -5.85 19.80
CA GLN A 78 20.46 -6.29 19.61
C GLN A 78 20.64 -7.25 18.42
N LYS A 79 19.64 -8.11 18.16
CA LYS A 79 19.72 -9.13 17.11
C LYS A 79 19.39 -8.61 15.71
N HIS A 80 18.44 -7.69 15.59
CA HIS A 80 17.84 -7.33 14.30
C HIS A 80 18.26 -5.97 13.76
N PHE A 81 18.74 -5.07 14.61
CA PHE A 81 19.13 -3.74 14.21
C PHE A 81 20.63 -3.53 14.40
N LYS A 82 21.20 -2.62 13.61
CA LYS A 82 22.60 -2.22 13.67
C LYS A 82 22.66 -0.71 13.89
N ASP A 83 23.60 -0.26 14.70
CA ASP A 83 23.93 1.14 14.98
C ASP A 83 22.77 1.96 15.57
N ASN A 84 21.75 2.28 14.77
CA ASN A 84 20.65 3.16 15.14
C ASN A 84 19.28 2.53 14.83
N VAL A 85 18.28 2.91 15.62
CA VAL A 85 16.89 2.48 15.44
C VAL A 85 16.00 3.70 15.42
N VAL A 86 15.16 3.81 14.40
CA VAL A 86 14.09 4.81 14.33
C VAL A 86 12.84 4.20 14.93
N ILE A 87 12.22 4.94 15.85
CA ILE A 87 11.01 4.53 16.57
C ILE A 87 9.89 5.43 16.11
N GLU A 88 8.84 4.82 15.59
CA GLU A 88 7.64 5.49 15.12
C GLU A 88 6.43 5.01 15.92
N GLU A 89 5.47 5.90 16.14
CA GLU A 89 4.22 5.52 16.77
C GLU A 89 3.47 4.51 15.89
N LYS A 90 3.04 3.41 16.51
CA LYS A 90 2.19 2.44 15.82
C LYS A 90 0.72 2.80 16.02
N MET A 91 0.21 3.65 15.14
CA MET A 91 -1.20 4.05 15.09
C MET A 91 -2.16 2.83 15.04
N ASN A 92 -3.35 3.01 15.60
CA ASN A 92 -4.42 2.03 15.71
C ASN A 92 -5.56 2.38 14.76
N GLY A 93 -5.43 1.94 13.52
CA GLY A 93 -6.41 2.19 12.47
C GLY A 93 -6.44 1.06 11.47
N TYR A 94 -6.45 1.41 10.18
CA TYR A 94 -6.26 0.44 9.11
C TYR A 94 -5.25 0.92 8.06
N ASN A 95 -4.47 -0.05 7.58
CA ASN A 95 -3.45 0.16 6.57
C ASN A 95 -4.08 0.48 5.19
N VAL A 96 -3.60 1.57 4.62
CA VAL A 96 -3.98 2.07 3.29
C VAL A 96 -2.73 2.33 2.46
N ARG A 97 -2.84 2.03 1.16
CA ARG A 97 -1.86 2.38 0.13
C ARG A 97 -2.52 3.34 -0.85
N ALA A 98 -2.07 4.58 -0.88
CA ALA A 98 -2.52 5.60 -1.82
C ALA A 98 -1.54 5.67 -3.01
N ALA A 99 -2.08 5.67 -4.22
CA ALA A 99 -1.30 5.76 -5.46
C ALA A 99 -2.12 6.43 -6.56
N LEU A 100 -1.44 6.91 -7.61
CA LEU A 100 -2.08 7.18 -8.91
C LEU A 100 -1.94 5.93 -9.77
N VAL A 101 -3.00 5.53 -10.47
CA VAL A 101 -3.00 4.44 -11.45
C VAL A 101 -3.71 4.92 -12.70
N ASP A 102 -3.03 4.91 -13.85
CA ASP A 102 -3.48 5.51 -15.11
C ASP A 102 -4.07 6.92 -14.88
N GLY A 103 -3.37 7.72 -14.08
CA GLY A 103 -3.78 9.08 -13.71
C GLY A 103 -4.95 9.18 -12.71
N LYS A 104 -5.54 8.07 -12.28
CA LYS A 104 -6.63 8.03 -11.29
C LYS A 104 -6.11 7.81 -9.88
N PHE A 105 -6.60 8.57 -8.92
CA PHE A 105 -6.28 8.36 -7.51
C PHE A 105 -6.99 7.12 -6.97
N VAL A 106 -6.25 6.27 -6.26
CA VAL A 106 -6.78 5.07 -5.62
C VAL A 106 -6.25 4.92 -4.20
N ALA A 107 -7.15 4.59 -3.27
CA ALA A 107 -6.80 4.19 -1.91
C ALA A 107 -7.10 2.70 -1.71
N ILE A 108 -6.05 1.90 -1.51
CA ILE A 108 -6.11 0.45 -1.48
C ILE A 108 -5.93 -0.05 -0.04
N THR A 109 -6.93 -0.75 0.47
CA THR A 109 -6.87 -1.39 1.80
C THR A 109 -5.76 -2.44 1.88
N ARG A 110 -5.41 -2.88 3.10
CA ARG A 110 -4.48 -4.00 3.30
C ARG A 110 -4.83 -5.25 2.50
N GLY A 111 -6.12 -5.50 2.30
CA GLY A 111 -6.63 -6.65 1.56
C GLY A 111 -6.40 -6.58 0.06
N GLY A 112 -6.05 -5.40 -0.48
CA GLY A 112 -5.86 -5.11 -1.91
C GLY A 112 -7.10 -4.57 -2.63
N PHE A 113 -8.21 -4.35 -1.91
CA PHE A 113 -9.38 -3.69 -2.47
C PHE A 113 -9.19 -2.18 -2.52
N VAL A 114 -9.56 -1.57 -3.64
CA VAL A 114 -9.80 -0.11 -3.72
C VAL A 114 -11.02 0.21 -2.84
N CYS A 115 -10.85 1.05 -1.83
CA CYS A 115 -11.93 1.45 -0.93
C CYS A 115 -12.57 2.75 -1.43
N PRO A 116 -13.85 2.76 -1.83
CA PRO A 116 -14.50 3.97 -2.32
C PRO A 116 -14.51 5.09 -1.28
N TYR A 117 -14.84 4.77 -0.02
CA TYR A 117 -14.86 5.74 1.08
C TYR A 117 -13.48 6.37 1.32
N THR A 118 -12.44 5.53 1.45
CA THR A 118 -11.09 6.02 1.71
C THR A 118 -10.55 6.83 0.53
N THR A 119 -10.85 6.39 -0.70
CA THR A 119 -10.44 7.09 -1.92
C THR A 119 -11.07 8.48 -1.93
N SER A 120 -12.39 8.58 -1.73
CA SER A 120 -13.09 9.86 -1.67
C SER A 120 -12.52 10.79 -0.59
N LYS A 121 -12.20 10.28 0.61
CA LYS A 121 -11.67 11.09 1.71
C LYS A 121 -10.25 11.57 1.48
N LEU A 122 -9.38 10.72 0.94
CA LEU A 122 -7.99 11.09 0.67
C LEU A 122 -7.82 11.93 -0.60
N GLU A 123 -8.80 11.92 -1.49
CA GLU A 123 -8.84 12.80 -2.67
C GLU A 123 -9.08 14.27 -2.27
N GLU A 124 -9.58 14.54 -1.07
CA GLU A 124 -9.69 15.90 -0.50
C GLU A 124 -8.33 16.46 -0.05
N ASP A 125 -7.27 15.63 0.06
CA ASP A 125 -5.93 16.05 0.48
C ASP A 125 -5.08 16.51 -0.72
N GLU A 126 -5.03 17.84 -0.93
CA GLU A 126 -4.27 18.46 -2.02
C GLU A 126 -2.76 18.17 -1.97
N ASN A 127 -2.20 18.04 -0.76
CA ASN A 127 -0.78 17.77 -0.57
C ASN A 127 -0.44 16.34 -1.01
N LEU A 128 -1.28 15.38 -0.64
CA LEU A 128 -1.16 13.98 -1.07
C LEU A 128 -1.29 13.85 -2.59
N LEU A 129 -2.30 14.49 -3.19
CA LEU A 129 -2.49 14.46 -4.64
C LEU A 129 -1.31 15.11 -5.38
N LYS A 130 -0.81 16.24 -4.88
CA LYS A 130 0.38 16.91 -5.42
C LYS A 130 1.60 16.01 -5.32
N PHE A 131 1.84 15.38 -4.16
CA PHE A 131 2.94 14.44 -3.99
C PHE A 131 2.89 13.32 -5.04
N LEU A 132 1.75 12.64 -5.17
CA LEU A 132 1.62 11.53 -6.10
C LEU A 132 1.76 11.97 -7.56
N LYS A 133 1.28 13.17 -7.92
CA LYS A 133 1.43 13.70 -9.29
C LYS A 133 2.89 13.87 -9.70
N TYR A 134 3.75 14.27 -8.76
CA TYR A 134 5.19 14.47 -8.99
C TYR A 134 6.04 13.21 -8.72
N ASN A 135 5.50 12.20 -8.04
CA ASN A 135 6.20 10.97 -7.67
C ASN A 135 5.32 9.75 -8.00
N GLN A 136 4.92 9.62 -9.26
CA GLN A 136 3.92 8.65 -9.71
C GLN A 136 4.38 7.20 -9.57
N GLU A 137 5.68 6.94 -9.46
CA GLU A 137 6.26 5.62 -9.24
C GLU A 137 6.15 5.15 -7.78
N LEU A 138 5.78 6.05 -6.86
CA LEU A 138 5.66 5.79 -5.44
C LEU A 138 4.23 5.49 -5.02
N VAL A 139 4.14 4.77 -3.90
CA VAL A 139 2.93 4.42 -3.18
C VAL A 139 3.09 4.95 -1.76
N VAL A 140 2.14 5.77 -1.34
CA VAL A 140 2.08 6.30 0.03
C VAL A 140 1.39 5.27 0.91
N CYS A 141 2.15 4.67 1.83
CA CYS A 141 1.62 3.70 2.78
C CYS A 141 1.39 4.40 4.11
N GLY A 142 0.14 4.42 4.56
CA GLY A 142 -0.21 5.07 5.80
C GLY A 142 -1.32 4.35 6.55
N GLU A 143 -1.56 4.82 7.75
CA GLU A 143 -2.64 4.35 8.61
C GLU A 143 -3.76 5.38 8.57
N VAL A 144 -4.98 4.92 8.27
CA VAL A 144 -6.17 5.75 8.46
C VAL A 144 -6.73 5.52 9.85
N VAL A 145 -6.91 6.62 10.60
CA VAL A 145 -7.41 6.66 11.98
C VAL A 145 -8.53 7.68 12.14
N GLY A 146 -9.09 7.76 13.36
CA GLY A 146 -10.17 8.67 13.72
C GLY A 146 -11.48 7.95 13.98
N MET A 147 -12.49 8.71 14.43
CA MET A 147 -13.79 8.15 14.81
C MET A 147 -14.68 7.83 13.61
N GLU A 148 -14.47 8.47 12.46
CA GLU A 148 -15.13 8.15 11.17
C GLU A 148 -14.38 7.02 10.45
N ASN A 149 -14.15 5.94 11.15
CA ASN A 149 -13.40 4.81 10.63
C ASN A 149 -14.33 3.59 10.49
N PRO A 150 -14.56 3.10 9.26
CA PRO A 150 -15.47 1.96 9.02
C PRO A 150 -14.92 0.62 9.52
N TYR A 151 -13.67 0.58 9.99
CA TYR A 151 -13.00 -0.64 10.41
C TYR A 151 -12.57 -0.62 11.90
N VAL A 152 -11.90 0.45 12.34
CA VAL A 152 -11.33 0.59 13.68
C VAL A 152 -11.51 2.03 14.17
N ALA A 153 -12.54 2.29 14.97
CA ALA A 153 -12.73 3.58 15.60
C ALA A 153 -11.79 3.72 16.81
N HIS A 154 -10.87 4.67 16.73
CA HIS A 154 -9.99 5.06 17.84
C HIS A 154 -9.79 6.57 17.80
N GLU A 155 -9.87 7.19 18.97
CA GLU A 155 -9.74 8.63 19.11
C GLU A 155 -8.26 9.03 19.07
N TYR A 156 -7.96 10.00 18.22
CA TYR A 156 -6.65 10.64 18.11
C TYR A 156 -6.88 12.14 18.09
N LEU A 157 -6.20 12.90 18.95
CA LEU A 157 -6.37 14.36 19.03
C LEU A 157 -6.01 15.04 17.70
N GLU A 158 -4.97 14.55 17.03
CA GLU A 158 -4.54 15.04 15.72
C GLU A 158 -5.46 14.60 14.55
N ALA A 159 -6.46 13.75 14.82
CA ALA A 159 -7.36 13.17 13.83
C ALA A 159 -8.70 12.72 14.42
N GLU A 160 -9.47 13.64 15.02
CA GLU A 160 -10.72 13.32 15.72
C GLU A 160 -11.71 12.52 14.85
N ARG A 161 -11.91 12.96 13.60
CA ARG A 161 -12.85 12.33 12.66
C ARG A 161 -12.14 11.39 11.70
N PHE A 162 -11.20 11.92 10.92
CA PHE A 162 -10.47 11.17 9.91
C PHE A 162 -9.06 11.74 9.81
N GLY A 163 -8.06 10.86 9.83
CA GLY A 163 -6.67 11.22 9.58
C GLY A 163 -5.94 10.13 8.84
N PHE A 164 -4.97 10.52 8.04
CA PHE A 164 -4.08 9.62 7.32
C PHE A 164 -2.64 9.99 7.64
N PHE A 165 -1.91 9.04 8.21
CA PHE A 165 -0.53 9.22 8.66
C PHE A 165 0.37 8.27 7.88
N CYS A 166 1.24 8.82 7.04
CA CYS A 166 2.18 8.09 6.23
C CYS A 166 3.32 7.56 7.10
N PHE A 167 3.52 6.24 7.10
CA PHE A 167 4.66 5.62 7.77
C PHE A 167 5.66 5.03 6.77
N ASP A 168 5.35 4.93 5.46
CA ASP A 168 6.26 4.35 4.48
C ASP A 168 5.98 4.84 3.05
N LEU A 169 7.04 4.96 2.25
CA LEU A 169 6.98 5.28 0.82
C LEU A 169 7.65 4.14 0.06
N ARG A 170 6.91 3.52 -0.86
CA ARG A 170 7.38 2.33 -1.59
C ARG A 170 7.20 2.47 -3.09
N TYR A 171 8.15 1.95 -3.86
CA TYR A 171 7.98 1.84 -5.30
C TYR A 171 6.92 0.80 -5.66
N LYS A 172 6.00 1.17 -6.56
CA LYS A 172 4.86 0.37 -7.02
C LYS A 172 5.19 -1.12 -7.23
N SER A 173 5.99 -1.44 -8.26
CA SER A 173 6.21 -2.83 -8.70
C SER A 173 7.22 -3.60 -7.85
N THR A 174 8.24 -2.92 -7.32
CA THR A 174 9.34 -3.59 -6.58
C THR A 174 9.03 -3.75 -5.10
N ASN A 175 8.09 -2.97 -4.55
CA ASN A 175 7.81 -2.87 -3.12
C ASN A 175 9.01 -2.37 -2.29
N LYS A 176 10.07 -1.87 -2.94
CA LYS A 176 11.26 -1.36 -2.24
C LYS A 176 10.88 -0.09 -1.50
N ALA A 177 11.17 -0.04 -0.20
CA ALA A 177 10.98 1.15 0.62
C ALA A 177 12.08 2.18 0.34
N LEU A 178 11.71 3.46 0.43
CA LEU A 178 12.69 4.53 0.47
C LEU A 178 13.49 4.48 1.78
N PRO A 179 14.76 4.92 1.77
CA PRO A 179 15.50 5.20 2.99
C PRO A 179 14.75 6.18 3.89
N ILE A 180 14.90 6.03 5.21
CA ILE A 180 14.15 6.82 6.19
C ILE A 180 14.39 8.33 6.02
N GLU A 181 15.64 8.74 5.79
CA GLU A 181 16.00 10.16 5.62
C GLU A 181 15.35 10.77 4.37
N GLU A 182 15.36 10.03 3.25
CA GLU A 182 14.74 10.45 2.00
C GLU A 182 13.22 10.51 2.14
N ARG A 183 12.62 9.50 2.77
CA ARG A 183 11.19 9.48 3.10
C ARG A 183 10.82 10.71 3.93
N ASN A 184 11.52 10.98 5.02
CA ASN A 184 11.23 12.10 5.91
C ASN A 184 11.35 13.45 5.19
N SER A 185 12.40 13.61 4.38
CA SER A 185 12.60 14.82 3.57
C SER A 185 11.46 15.07 2.59
N LEU A 186 10.93 14.00 1.97
CA LEU A 186 9.77 14.09 1.08
C LEU A 186 8.48 14.40 1.82
N LEU A 187 8.22 13.74 2.96
CA LEU A 187 7.04 14.02 3.77
C LEU A 187 7.03 15.47 4.23
N GLU A 188 8.16 15.99 4.71
CA GLU A 188 8.30 17.40 5.10
C GLU A 188 8.08 18.36 3.91
N LYS A 189 8.75 18.11 2.78
CA LYS A 189 8.65 18.94 1.57
C LYS A 189 7.21 19.08 1.06
N TYR A 190 6.45 18.00 1.12
CA TYR A 190 5.06 17.96 0.65
C TYR A 190 4.03 18.14 1.77
N GLN A 191 4.47 18.38 3.01
CA GLN A 191 3.61 18.55 4.19
C GLN A 191 2.65 17.37 4.38
N LEU A 192 3.15 16.16 4.16
CA LEU A 192 2.43 14.93 4.45
C LEU A 192 2.64 14.55 5.91
N LYS A 193 1.55 14.17 6.56
CA LYS A 193 1.53 13.63 7.92
C LYS A 193 1.94 12.16 7.93
#